data_AF-A0A2J0T1V8-F1
#
_entry.id   AF-A0A2J0T1V8-F1
#
_cell.length_a   1.000
_cell.length_b   1.000
_cell.length_c   1.000
_cell.angle_alpha   90.00
_cell.angle_beta   90.00
_cell.angle_gamma   90.00
#
_symmetry.space_group_name_H-M   'P 1'
#
loop_
_entity.id
_entity.type
_entity.pdbx_description
1 polymer ?
#
loop_
_entity_poly.entity_id
_entity_poly.type
_entity_poly.pdbx_seq_one_letter_code
_entity_poly.pdbx_strand_id
1 'polypeptide(L)'
;MNWKQAISLGVLLNIASGAGAASAITYDKDGRYGYSMNQRSLTTAMQQSLHYCAARSRNCGQSASTANEGYSAIATGTIALGFALAEKTPDAAQKKAERMCRERANDCVLALLWREAPSDELEPPVHPGAPVSVPAATPDRRLR
;
A
#
# COMPACT_ATOMS: atom_id res chain seq x y z
N MET A 1 1.10 55.19 -14.22
CA MET A 1 1.25 53.79 -14.67
C MET A 1 2.00 53.01 -13.62
N ASN A 2 1.29 52.28 -12.77
CA ASN A 2 1.87 51.42 -11.71
C ASN A 2 0.96 50.20 -11.58
N TRP A 3 1.28 49.11 -12.28
CA TRP A 3 0.49 47.88 -12.20
C TRP A 3 1.25 46.67 -12.75
N LYS A 4 2.35 46.25 -12.11
CA LYS A 4 2.94 44.93 -12.40
C LYS A 4 3.65 44.32 -11.19
N GLN A 5 2.92 44.07 -10.11
CA GLN A 5 3.32 43.05 -9.13
C GLN A 5 2.06 42.32 -8.63
N ALA A 6 1.55 41.42 -9.47
CA ALA A 6 0.61 40.40 -9.06
C ALA A 6 1.34 39.06 -9.09
N ILE A 7 1.83 38.67 -7.91
CA ILE A 7 1.75 37.34 -7.32
C ILE A 7 1.62 36.20 -8.33
N SER A 8 2.68 35.41 -8.49
CA SER A 8 2.58 34.05 -9.02
C SER A 8 3.25 33.07 -8.04
N LEU A 9 2.72 33.06 -6.81
CA LEU A 9 2.76 31.89 -5.92
C LEU A 9 1.70 30.90 -6.42
N GLY A 10 2.02 30.14 -7.46
CA GLY A 10 1.02 29.38 -8.19
C GLY A 10 1.51 28.11 -8.86
N VAL A 11 2.58 27.48 -8.37
CA VAL A 11 2.95 26.12 -8.77
C VAL A 11 3.51 25.37 -7.57
N LEU A 12 2.64 25.07 -6.61
CA LEU A 12 2.88 24.00 -5.64
C LEU A 12 1.63 23.12 -5.62
N LEU A 13 1.86 21.82 -5.73
CA LEU A 13 0.94 20.72 -5.39
C LEU A 13 -0.15 20.39 -6.41
N ASN A 14 0.24 19.81 -7.54
CA ASN A 14 -0.65 18.91 -8.30
C ASN A 14 0.13 17.71 -8.87
N ILE A 15 0.84 16.99 -8.00
CA ILE A 15 1.04 15.56 -8.24
C ILE A 15 -0.01 14.88 -7.35
N ALA A 16 -1.19 14.65 -7.93
CA ALA A 16 -2.13 13.71 -7.36
C ALA A 16 -1.37 12.39 -7.22
N SER A 17 -0.93 12.10 -6.00
CA SER A 17 -0.27 10.85 -5.67
C SER A 17 -1.34 9.78 -5.84
N GLY A 18 -1.26 9.01 -6.92
CA GLY A 18 -2.02 7.77 -7.05
C GLY A 18 -1.77 6.98 -5.78
N ALA A 19 -2.85 6.67 -5.05
CA ALA A 19 -2.78 5.96 -3.78
C ALA A 19 -1.94 4.69 -3.98
N GLY A 20 -0.77 4.63 -3.32
CA GLY A 20 0.19 3.56 -3.54
C GLY A 20 -0.34 2.22 -3.03
N ALA A 21 -0.23 1.17 -3.84
CA ALA A 21 -0.26 -0.23 -3.41
C ALA A 21 1.18 -0.66 -3.05
N ALA A 22 1.87 0.12 -2.21
CA ALA A 22 3.27 -0.13 -1.93
C ALA A 22 3.42 -1.14 -0.79
N SER A 23 4.06 -2.27 -1.09
CA SER A 23 4.28 -3.34 -0.11
C SER A 23 5.76 -3.67 -0.05
N ALA A 24 6.21 -4.09 1.13
CA ALA A 24 7.60 -4.45 1.35
C ALA A 24 7.72 -5.61 2.33
N ILE A 25 8.78 -6.39 2.16
CA ILE A 25 9.20 -7.46 3.04
C ILE A 25 10.66 -7.22 3.36
N THR A 26 11.00 -7.24 4.64
CA THR A 26 12.38 -7.22 5.13
C THR A 26 12.62 -8.51 5.90
N TYR A 27 13.77 -9.14 5.68
CA TYR A 27 14.01 -10.48 6.21
C TYR A 27 15.48 -10.76 6.53
N ASP A 28 15.64 -11.78 7.37
CA ASP A 28 16.89 -12.40 7.77
C ASP A 28 17.03 -13.77 7.08
N LYS A 29 18.25 -14.29 6.98
CA LYS A 29 18.54 -15.60 6.39
C LYS A 29 17.89 -16.75 7.17
N ASP A 30 17.64 -16.55 8.46
CA ASP A 30 17.04 -17.53 9.38
C ASP A 30 15.50 -17.56 9.33
N GLY A 31 14.89 -16.97 8.29
CA GLY A 31 13.43 -16.98 8.10
C GLY A 31 12.65 -15.99 8.96
N ARG A 32 13.32 -15.18 9.80
CA ARG A 32 12.69 -14.05 10.50
C ARG A 32 12.41 -12.92 9.52
N TYR A 33 11.25 -12.30 9.63
CA TYR A 33 10.82 -11.27 8.69
C TYR A 33 9.87 -10.25 9.32
N GLY A 34 9.74 -9.12 8.63
CA GLY A 34 8.69 -8.14 8.80
C GLY A 34 8.14 -7.76 7.44
N TYR A 35 6.89 -7.36 7.39
CA TYR A 35 6.21 -7.02 6.15
C TYR A 35 5.27 -5.83 6.36
N SER A 36 4.95 -5.15 5.27
CA SER A 36 3.92 -4.12 5.19
C SER A 36 3.19 -4.27 3.87
N MET A 37 1.89 -3.97 3.87
CA MET A 37 1.01 -4.16 2.73
C MET A 37 0.30 -2.85 2.40
N ASN A 38 0.12 -2.56 1.11
CA ASN A 38 -0.74 -1.49 0.58
C ASN A 38 -0.50 -0.11 1.22
N GLN A 39 0.76 0.23 1.48
CA GLN A 39 1.16 1.52 2.04
C GLN A 39 1.13 2.61 0.96
N ARG A 40 0.90 3.84 1.41
CA ARG A 40 0.84 5.03 0.54
C ARG A 40 2.13 5.32 -0.23
N SER A 41 3.27 4.81 0.22
CA SER A 41 4.57 4.99 -0.44
C SER A 41 5.51 3.81 -0.16
N LEU A 42 6.47 3.57 -1.07
CA LEU A 42 7.52 2.57 -0.90
C LEU A 42 8.37 2.83 0.35
N THR A 43 8.66 4.09 0.66
CA THR A 43 9.42 4.46 1.85
C THR A 43 8.70 4.02 3.12
N THR A 44 7.40 4.30 3.23
CA THR A 44 6.59 3.87 4.37
C THR A 44 6.54 2.34 4.44
N ALA A 45 6.38 1.67 3.30
CA ALA A 45 6.38 0.21 3.23
C ALA A 45 7.69 -0.38 3.80
N MET A 46 8.84 0.08 3.29
CA MET A 46 10.15 -0.40 3.73
C MET A 46 10.43 -0.10 5.21
N GLN A 47 10.08 1.10 5.68
CA GLN A 47 10.29 1.48 7.09
C GLN A 47 9.49 0.57 8.04
N GLN A 48 8.22 0.31 7.73
CA GLN A 48 7.40 -0.58 8.54
C GLN A 48 7.87 -2.03 8.47
N SER A 49 8.20 -2.54 7.27
CA SER A 49 8.69 -3.92 7.14
C SER A 49 10.00 -4.12 7.90
N LEU A 50 10.92 -3.16 7.83
CA LEU A 50 12.17 -3.17 8.59
C LEU A 50 11.91 -3.10 10.09
N HIS A 51 11.05 -2.19 10.56
CA HIS A 51 10.70 -2.08 11.97
C HIS A 51 10.18 -3.40 12.54
N TYR A 52 9.26 -4.06 11.82
CA TYR A 52 8.74 -5.36 12.24
C TYR A 52 9.78 -6.49 12.20
N CYS A 53 10.70 -6.47 11.23
CA CYS A 53 11.77 -7.44 11.18
C CYS A 53 12.75 -7.24 12.34
N ALA A 54 13.19 -5.99 12.57
CA ALA A 54 14.19 -5.62 13.57
C ALA A 54 13.75 -5.95 15.01
N ALA A 55 12.44 -5.94 15.26
CA ALA A 55 11.87 -6.39 16.53
C ALA A 55 12.11 -7.90 16.83
N ARG A 56 12.43 -8.70 15.81
CA ARG A 56 12.59 -10.16 15.91
C ARG A 56 14.00 -10.63 15.59
N SER A 57 14.75 -9.88 14.76
CA SER A 57 16.15 -10.18 14.42
C SER A 57 16.99 -8.92 14.34
N ARG A 58 18.23 -9.01 14.81
CA ARG A 58 19.25 -7.96 14.60
C ARG A 58 19.89 -8.02 13.22
N ASN A 59 19.66 -9.09 12.45
CA ASN A 59 20.29 -9.34 11.15
C ASN A 59 19.36 -9.07 9.96
N CYS A 60 18.30 -8.29 10.16
CA CYS A 60 17.40 -7.87 9.09
C CYS A 60 18.12 -6.97 8.08
N GLY A 61 18.69 -7.58 7.03
CA GLY A 61 19.52 -6.89 6.04
C GLY A 61 19.07 -7.06 4.60
N GLN A 62 18.09 -7.95 4.34
CA GLN A 62 17.55 -8.15 2.99
C GLN A 62 16.14 -7.58 2.90
N SER A 63 15.79 -7.01 1.75
CA SER A 63 14.47 -6.44 1.53
C SER A 63 14.02 -6.58 0.09
N ALA A 64 12.72 -6.74 -0.11
CA ALA A 64 12.05 -6.67 -1.39
C ALA A 64 10.81 -5.78 -1.26
N SER A 65 10.42 -5.11 -2.35
CA SER A 65 9.26 -4.22 -2.36
C SER A 65 8.60 -4.19 -3.73
N THR A 66 7.32 -3.82 -3.76
CA THR A 66 6.56 -3.56 -4.98
C THR A 66 5.68 -2.33 -4.78
N ALA A 67 5.43 -1.61 -5.87
CA ALA A 67 4.35 -0.61 -5.97
C ALA A 67 3.36 -0.97 -7.09
N ASN A 68 3.51 -2.17 -7.67
CA ASN A 68 2.66 -2.66 -8.74
C ASN A 68 1.44 -3.38 -8.17
N GLU A 69 0.34 -3.29 -8.89
CA GLU A 69 -0.85 -4.12 -8.64
C GLU A 69 -0.58 -5.60 -8.89
N GLY A 70 -1.37 -6.47 -8.25
CA GLY A 70 -1.26 -7.91 -8.39
C GLY A 70 -1.56 -8.63 -7.08
N TYR A 71 -0.95 -9.79 -6.90
CA TYR A 71 -1.07 -10.62 -5.71
C TYR A 71 0.29 -10.86 -5.09
N SER A 72 0.34 -10.77 -3.79
CA SER A 72 1.55 -10.98 -3.02
C SER A 72 1.30 -12.01 -1.95
N ALA A 73 2.32 -12.78 -1.63
CA ALA A 73 2.20 -13.90 -0.71
C ALA A 73 3.48 -14.07 0.11
N ILE A 74 3.30 -14.62 1.31
CA ILE A 74 4.38 -15.04 2.21
C ILE A 74 4.11 -16.49 2.59
N ALA A 75 5.13 -17.33 2.45
CA ALA A 75 5.16 -18.68 2.97
C ALA A 75 6.29 -18.81 3.99
N THR A 76 6.05 -19.56 5.06
CA THR A 76 6.99 -19.74 6.16
C THR A 76 7.15 -21.22 6.48
N GLY A 77 8.37 -21.60 6.85
CA GLY A 77 8.69 -22.92 7.38
C GLY A 77 9.69 -22.79 8.52
N THR A 78 10.20 -23.90 9.03
CA THR A 78 11.22 -23.89 10.07
C THR A 78 12.48 -23.18 9.55
N ILE A 79 12.77 -21.99 10.08
CA ILE A 79 13.94 -21.18 9.71
C ILE A 79 13.93 -20.80 8.20
N ALA A 80 12.75 -20.76 7.58
CA ALA A 80 12.60 -20.48 6.15
C ALA A 80 11.51 -19.44 5.88
N LEU A 81 11.79 -18.60 4.90
CA LEU A 81 10.87 -17.62 4.35
C LEU A 81 10.91 -17.72 2.84
N GLY A 82 9.74 -17.68 2.22
CA GLY A 82 9.59 -17.39 0.81
C GLY A 82 8.49 -16.38 0.59
N PHE A 83 8.62 -15.59 -0.47
CA PHE A 83 7.64 -14.57 -0.79
C PHE A 83 7.49 -14.35 -2.29
N ALA A 84 6.38 -13.71 -2.63
CA ALA A 84 6.08 -13.22 -3.97
C ALA A 84 5.47 -11.82 -3.86
N LEU A 85 5.81 -10.94 -4.78
CA LEU A 85 5.30 -9.57 -4.82
C LEU A 85 4.73 -9.28 -6.21
N ALA A 86 3.50 -8.76 -6.25
CA ALA A 86 2.78 -8.32 -7.46
C ALA A 86 2.74 -9.37 -8.58
N GLU A 87 2.45 -10.63 -8.23
CA GLU A 87 2.17 -11.68 -9.22
C GLU A 87 0.79 -11.50 -9.84
N LYS A 88 0.62 -12.00 -11.07
CA LYS A 88 -0.61 -11.80 -11.84
C LYS A 88 -1.83 -12.50 -11.23
N THR A 89 -1.62 -13.61 -10.52
CA THR A 89 -2.68 -14.44 -9.96
C THR A 89 -2.37 -14.86 -8.52
N PRO A 90 -3.39 -15.15 -7.68
CA PRO A 90 -3.17 -15.60 -6.30
C PRO A 90 -2.39 -16.91 -6.26
N ASP A 91 -2.71 -17.87 -7.13
CA ASP A 91 -2.00 -19.15 -7.25
C ASP A 91 -0.53 -18.97 -7.61
N ALA A 92 -0.20 -18.01 -8.49
CA ALA A 92 1.19 -17.74 -8.86
C ALA A 92 1.97 -17.15 -7.67
N ALA A 93 1.35 -16.23 -6.92
CA ALA A 93 1.91 -15.66 -5.69
C ALA A 93 2.20 -16.76 -4.66
N GLN A 94 1.19 -17.59 -4.35
CA GLN A 94 1.33 -18.70 -3.41
C GLN A 94 2.42 -19.68 -3.86
N LYS A 95 2.34 -20.21 -5.09
CA LYS A 95 3.32 -21.20 -5.59
C LYS A 95 4.74 -20.66 -5.60
N LYS A 96 4.92 -19.38 -5.91
CA LYS A 96 6.25 -18.74 -5.88
C LYS A 96 6.77 -18.59 -4.45
N ALA A 97 5.94 -18.11 -3.53
CA ALA A 97 6.30 -17.98 -2.12
C ALA A 97 6.65 -19.33 -1.50
N GLU A 98 5.81 -20.35 -1.70
CA GLU A 98 6.06 -21.70 -1.20
C GLU A 98 7.31 -22.33 -1.82
N ARG A 99 7.50 -22.18 -3.14
CA ARG A 99 8.70 -22.70 -3.82
C ARG A 99 9.97 -22.09 -3.25
N MET A 100 10.01 -20.76 -3.08
CA MET A 100 11.15 -20.07 -2.51
C MET A 100 11.42 -20.51 -1.06
N CYS A 101 10.37 -20.69 -0.26
CA CYS A 101 10.53 -21.20 1.10
C CYS A 101 11.12 -22.62 1.10
N ARG A 102 10.65 -23.46 0.16
CA ARG A 102 11.09 -24.86 0.01
C ARG A 102 12.54 -25.03 -0.41
N GLU A 103 13.20 -23.98 -0.87
CA GLU A 103 14.65 -23.99 -1.09
C GLU A 103 15.43 -24.16 0.23
N ARG A 104 14.81 -23.88 1.38
CA ARG A 104 15.47 -23.92 2.69
C ARG A 104 14.81 -24.86 3.71
N ALA A 105 13.52 -25.12 3.61
CA ALA A 105 12.82 -26.02 4.54
C ALA A 105 11.70 -26.83 3.87
N ASN A 106 11.42 -28.03 4.36
CA ASN A 106 10.40 -28.90 3.77
C ASN A 106 8.98 -28.67 4.32
N ASP A 107 8.85 -27.96 5.44
CA ASP A 107 7.62 -27.72 6.19
C ASP A 107 6.96 -26.37 5.88
N CYS A 108 7.17 -25.86 4.66
CA CYS A 108 6.65 -24.55 4.25
C CYS A 108 5.14 -24.55 4.06
N VAL A 109 4.47 -23.60 4.71
CA VAL A 109 3.04 -23.32 4.60
C VAL A 109 2.79 -21.88 4.19
N LEU A 110 1.71 -21.63 3.47
CA LEU A 110 1.25 -20.27 3.18
C LEU A 110 0.86 -19.57 4.49
N ALA A 111 1.52 -18.45 4.79
CA ALA A 111 1.26 -17.64 5.97
C ALA A 111 0.33 -16.46 5.65
N LEU A 112 0.50 -15.86 4.47
CA LEU A 112 -0.28 -14.69 4.07
C LEU A 112 -0.42 -14.62 2.54
N LEU A 113 -1.58 -14.18 2.07
CA LEU A 113 -1.87 -13.88 0.67
C LEU A 113 -2.74 -12.62 0.63
N TRP A 114 -2.34 -11.62 -0.16
CA TRP A 114 -3.09 -10.39 -0.32
C TRP A 114 -3.06 -9.90 -1.76
N ARG A 115 -4.01 -9.01 -2.08
CA ARG A 115 -4.01 -8.25 -3.32
C ARG A 115 -3.28 -6.93 -3.07
N GLU A 116 -2.32 -6.62 -3.94
CA GLU A 116 -1.72 -5.30 -4.07
C GLU A 116 -2.76 -4.40 -4.74
N ALA A 117 -3.45 -3.63 -3.91
CA ALA A 117 -4.46 -2.69 -4.35
C ALA A 117 -4.32 -1.41 -3.51
N PRO A 118 -4.46 -0.23 -4.12
CA PRO A 118 -4.54 1.01 -3.37
C PRO A 118 -5.57 0.86 -2.25
N SER A 119 -5.23 1.31 -1.05
CA SER A 119 -6.26 1.46 -0.02
C SER A 119 -7.21 2.56 -0.48
N ASP A 120 -8.50 2.27 -0.65
CA ASP A 120 -9.54 3.23 -1.08
C ASP A 120 -9.76 4.40 -0.08
N GLU A 121 -8.98 4.48 1.00
CA GLU A 121 -9.23 5.39 2.11
C GLU A 121 -8.31 6.62 2.09
N LEU A 122 -8.85 7.70 1.49
CA LEU A 122 -9.46 8.79 2.26
C LEU A 122 -10.14 9.77 1.31
N GLU A 123 -11.48 9.79 1.35
CA GLU A 123 -12.24 11.00 1.01
C GLU A 123 -11.65 12.15 1.85
N PRO A 124 -11.29 13.29 1.25
CA PRO A 124 -10.79 14.42 2.02
C PRO A 124 -11.83 14.80 3.09
N PRO A 125 -11.42 15.21 4.30
CA PRO A 125 -12.38 15.61 5.33
C PRO A 125 -13.30 16.68 4.76
N VAL A 126 -14.59 16.36 4.61
CA VAL A 126 -15.62 17.33 4.29
C VAL A 126 -15.61 18.34 5.42
N HIS A 127 -15.13 19.55 5.13
CA HIS A 127 -15.18 20.63 6.11
C HIS A 127 -16.66 20.89 6.42
N PRO A 128 -17.11 20.80 7.69
CA PRO A 128 -18.46 21.19 8.04
C PRO A 128 -18.63 22.68 7.73
N GLY A 129 -19.30 22.98 6.61
CA GLY A 129 -19.42 24.33 6.08
C GLY A 129 -19.56 24.43 4.55
N ALA A 130 -19.32 23.35 3.80
CA ALA A 130 -19.68 23.34 2.38
C ALA A 130 -21.22 23.44 2.25
N PRO A 131 -21.76 24.50 1.63
CA PRO A 131 -23.20 24.63 1.49
C PRO A 131 -23.71 23.48 0.63
N VAL A 132 -24.62 22.68 1.19
CA VAL A 132 -25.42 21.73 0.43
C VAL A 132 -26.25 22.56 -0.54
N SER A 133 -25.92 22.48 -1.82
CA SER A 133 -26.76 23.01 -2.90
C SER A 133 -28.04 22.17 -2.95
N VAL A 134 -29.03 22.51 -2.13
CA VAL A 134 -30.36 21.91 -2.22
C VAL A 134 -30.97 22.34 -3.56
N PRO A 135 -31.41 21.41 -4.42
CA PRO A 135 -32.12 21.77 -5.65
C PRO A 135 -33.38 22.56 -5.27
N ALA A 136 -33.54 23.74 -5.88
CA ALA A 136 -34.69 24.60 -5.65
C ALA A 136 -35.99 23.82 -5.93
N ALA A 137 -36.83 23.67 -4.90
CA ALA A 137 -38.17 23.14 -5.06
C ALA A 137 -38.97 24.07 -5.99
N THR A 138 -39.47 23.51 -7.09
CA THR A 138 -40.40 24.16 -8.01
C THR A 138 -41.65 24.56 -7.23
N PRO A 139 -42.11 25.83 -7.25
CA PRO A 139 -43.35 26.19 -6.59
C PRO A 139 -44.53 25.62 -7.37
N ASP A 140 -45.30 24.75 -6.71
CA ASP A 140 -46.59 24.25 -7.18
C ASP A 140 -47.58 25.41 -7.28
N ARG A 141 -47.99 25.74 -8.50
CA ARG A 141 -48.95 26.80 -8.78
C ARG A 141 -50.36 26.22 -8.69
N ARG A 142 -50.92 26.16 -7.48
CA ARG A 142 -52.37 26.09 -7.27
C ARG A 142 -52.79 27.01 -6.14
N LEU A 143 -53.52 28.08 -6.49
CA LEU A 143 -54.69 28.62 -5.77
C LEU A 143 -55.11 29.96 -6.38
N ARG A 144 -56.06 29.91 -7.32
CA ARG A 144 -57.37 30.60 -7.30
C ARG A 144 -58.07 30.45 -8.63
#